data_AF-A0A8T8CCB9-F1
#
_entry.id   AF-A0A8T8CCB9-F1
#
_cell.length_a   1.000
_cell.length_b   1.000
_cell.length_c   1.000
_cell.angle_alpha   90.00
_cell.angle_beta   90.00
_cell.angle_gamma   90.00
#
_symmetry.space_group_name_H-M   'P 1'
#
loop_
_entity.id
_entity.type
_entity.pdbx_description
1 polymer ?
#
loop_
_entity_poly.entity_id
_entity_poly.type
_entity_poly.pdbx_seq_one_letter_code
_entity_poly.pdbx_strand_id
1 'polypeptide(L)'
;MEQIITPGKKWIPAAKVVAETPTTGNESGFYKRLSGGIHFYDLDGQVFACLITNRYGERFFVTATARVEGIFYMHSTCSITEKKLGLTGLGLRVEHELASNIVDELDTLKANAILLKLGVTFDQFVAMANRETTTQECLNAFHKAGLTTELQGIEDDGYLLATRLGRTMLQAAGYQNASGKWVKTPDKIAA
;
A
#
# COMPACT_ATOMS: atom_id res chain seq x y z
N MET A 1 -7.59 9.78 8.02
CA MET A 1 -8.58 8.78 7.56
C MET A 1 -7.93 8.04 6.39
N GLU A 2 -7.82 6.73 6.45
CA GLU A 2 -7.25 5.95 5.33
C GLU A 2 -8.17 6.14 4.12
N GLN A 3 -7.66 6.67 3.02
CA GLN A 3 -8.43 6.88 1.80
C GLN A 3 -7.58 6.48 0.60
N ILE A 4 -8.22 5.95 -0.42
CA ILE A 4 -7.58 5.73 -1.72
C ILE A 4 -8.00 6.85 -2.64
N ILE A 5 -7.03 7.43 -3.36
CA ILE A 5 -7.28 8.41 -4.41
C ILE A 5 -6.96 7.79 -5.77
N THR A 6 -7.92 7.85 -6.67
CA THR A 6 -7.69 7.66 -8.11
C THR A 6 -8.05 8.96 -8.84
N PRO A 7 -7.71 9.16 -10.12
CA PRO A 7 -7.90 10.46 -10.77
C PRO A 7 -9.35 10.97 -10.68
N GLY A 8 -9.53 12.09 -9.98
CA GLY A 8 -10.85 12.70 -9.76
C GLY A 8 -11.82 11.87 -8.90
N LYS A 9 -11.33 10.87 -8.15
CA LYS A 9 -12.17 9.96 -7.36
C LYS A 9 -11.55 9.71 -5.98
N LYS A 10 -12.42 9.63 -4.98
CA LYS A 10 -12.04 9.40 -3.58
C LYS A 10 -12.76 8.17 -3.05
N TRP A 11 -12.02 7.24 -2.45
CA TRP A 11 -12.57 6.01 -1.90
C TRP A 11 -12.22 5.91 -0.41
N ILE A 12 -13.21 5.55 0.41
CA ILE A 12 -13.04 5.40 1.86
C ILE A 12 -13.15 3.92 2.28
N PRO A 13 -12.66 3.54 3.47
CA PRO A 13 -12.69 2.16 3.92
C PRO A 13 -14.15 1.74 4.15
N ALA A 14 -14.52 0.58 3.63
CA ALA A 14 -15.84 0.02 3.85
C ALA A 14 -16.00 -0.43 5.31
N ALA A 15 -17.20 -0.23 5.87
CA ALA A 15 -17.60 -0.85 7.12
C ALA A 15 -17.70 -2.38 6.97
N LYS A 16 -18.00 -3.08 8.08
CA LYS A 16 -18.21 -4.54 8.07
C LYS A 16 -19.27 -4.94 7.04
N VAL A 17 -20.37 -4.18 7.02
CA VAL A 17 -21.41 -4.23 5.99
C VAL A 17 -21.20 -3.02 5.08
N VAL A 18 -20.88 -3.26 3.81
CA VAL A 18 -20.48 -2.18 2.88
C VAL A 18 -21.59 -1.15 2.70
N ALA A 19 -22.84 -1.59 2.56
CA ALA A 19 -24.00 -0.71 2.39
C ALA A 19 -24.29 0.19 3.61
N GLU A 20 -23.73 -0.12 4.77
CA GLU A 20 -23.90 0.66 6.01
C GLU A 20 -22.72 1.61 6.24
N THR A 21 -21.80 1.75 5.27
CA THR A 21 -20.63 2.62 5.42
C THR A 21 -21.05 4.09 5.45
N PRO A 22 -20.74 4.85 6.51
CA PRO A 22 -21.08 6.28 6.58
C PRO A 22 -20.35 7.08 5.50
N THR A 23 -21.05 7.99 4.83
CA THR A 23 -20.49 8.87 3.81
C THR A 23 -20.50 10.32 4.28
N THR A 24 -19.57 11.13 3.76
CA THR A 24 -19.59 12.60 3.95
C THR A 24 -20.17 13.32 2.73
N GLY A 25 -20.44 12.58 1.64
CA GLY A 25 -21.06 13.05 0.41
C GLY A 25 -20.06 13.41 -0.69
N ASN A 26 -18.75 13.33 -0.39
CA ASN A 26 -17.67 13.65 -1.33
C ASN A 26 -16.93 12.40 -1.86
N GLU A 27 -17.38 11.21 -1.46
CA GLU A 27 -16.77 9.95 -1.83
C GLU A 27 -17.37 9.40 -3.14
N SER A 28 -16.53 8.77 -3.95
CA SER A 28 -16.94 8.01 -5.13
C SER A 28 -17.46 6.61 -4.79
N GLY A 29 -17.17 6.13 -3.57
CA GLY A 29 -17.54 4.80 -3.10
C GLY A 29 -16.59 4.31 -2.01
N PHE A 30 -16.52 2.99 -1.86
CA PHE A 30 -15.83 2.33 -0.76
C PHE A 30 -14.75 1.37 -1.25
N TYR A 31 -13.82 1.02 -0.37
CA TYR A 31 -12.86 -0.05 -0.64
C TYR A 31 -12.73 -1.03 0.53
N LYS A 32 -12.35 -2.27 0.23
CA LYS A 32 -12.06 -3.30 1.24
C LYS A 32 -10.80 -4.07 0.86
N ARG A 33 -9.86 -4.15 1.81
CA ARG A 33 -8.64 -4.97 1.66
C ARG A 33 -8.95 -6.47 1.74
N LEU A 34 -8.23 -7.23 0.94
CA LEU A 34 -8.21 -8.69 0.88
C LEU A 34 -6.77 -9.17 1.03
N SER A 35 -6.57 -10.48 1.18
CA SER A 35 -5.23 -11.08 1.20
C SER A 35 -4.46 -10.89 -0.12
N GLY A 36 -5.16 -10.79 -1.24
CA GLY A 36 -4.56 -10.68 -2.59
C GLY A 36 -4.98 -9.44 -3.37
N GLY A 37 -5.53 -8.41 -2.73
CA GLY A 37 -6.00 -7.23 -3.45
C GLY A 37 -6.91 -6.31 -2.67
N ILE A 38 -7.60 -5.43 -3.40
CA ILE A 38 -8.52 -4.43 -2.86
C ILE A 38 -9.79 -4.43 -3.71
N HIS A 39 -10.94 -4.72 -3.10
CA HIS A 39 -12.22 -4.50 -3.76
C HIS A 39 -12.64 -3.04 -3.70
N PHE A 40 -13.24 -2.57 -4.78
CA PHE A 40 -13.92 -1.29 -4.86
C PHE A 40 -15.42 -1.51 -5.03
N TYR A 41 -16.17 -0.73 -4.27
CA TYR A 41 -17.62 -0.75 -4.24
C TYR A 41 -18.14 0.63 -4.60
N ASP A 42 -19.26 0.70 -5.32
CA ASP A 42 -19.97 1.95 -5.49
C ASP A 42 -20.75 2.33 -4.22
N LEU A 43 -21.42 3.48 -4.26
CA LEU A 43 -22.20 4.00 -3.14
C LEU A 43 -23.40 3.12 -2.78
N ASP A 44 -23.87 2.30 -3.72
CA ASP A 44 -24.91 1.29 -3.50
C ASP A 44 -24.36 0.01 -2.85
N GLY A 45 -23.05 -0.05 -2.60
CA GLY A 45 -22.36 -1.18 -1.99
C GLY A 45 -22.10 -2.35 -2.94
N GLN A 46 -22.29 -2.16 -4.26
CA GLN A 46 -22.02 -3.18 -5.25
C GLN A 46 -20.55 -3.18 -5.64
N VAL A 47 -19.91 -4.35 -5.63
CA VAL A 47 -18.54 -4.51 -6.11
C VAL A 47 -18.53 -4.31 -7.62
N PHE A 48 -17.60 -3.48 -8.10
CA PHE A 48 -17.44 -3.22 -9.54
C PHE A 48 -15.99 -3.35 -10.02
N ALA A 49 -15.00 -3.30 -9.12
CA ALA A 49 -13.60 -3.46 -9.47
C ALA A 49 -12.79 -4.15 -8.37
N CYS A 50 -11.65 -4.72 -8.77
CA CYS A 50 -10.64 -5.22 -7.87
C CYS A 50 -9.25 -4.75 -8.33
N LEU A 51 -8.44 -4.21 -7.43
CA LEU A 51 -7.00 -4.08 -7.63
C LEU A 51 -6.36 -5.37 -7.14
N ILE A 52 -5.89 -6.19 -8.07
CA ILE A 52 -5.25 -7.48 -7.76
C ILE A 52 -3.77 -7.25 -7.44
N THR A 53 -3.25 -7.94 -6.44
CA THR A 53 -1.81 -8.14 -6.24
C THR A 53 -1.51 -9.62 -6.47
N ASN A 54 -0.80 -9.94 -7.54
CA ASN A 54 -0.48 -11.33 -7.85
C ASN A 54 0.71 -11.86 -7.03
N ARG A 55 1.02 -13.15 -7.17
CA ARG A 55 2.14 -13.80 -6.45
C ARG A 55 3.52 -13.24 -6.80
N TYR A 56 3.64 -12.56 -7.94
CA TYR A 56 4.87 -11.93 -8.40
C TYR A 56 4.99 -10.47 -7.93
N GLY A 57 3.99 -9.96 -7.21
CA GLY A 57 3.94 -8.58 -6.73
C GLY A 57 3.44 -7.57 -7.77
N GLU A 58 2.98 -8.03 -8.93
CA GLU A 58 2.37 -7.15 -9.94
C GLU A 58 0.97 -6.72 -9.49
N ARG A 59 0.63 -5.49 -9.86
CA ARG A 59 -0.61 -4.82 -9.45
C ARG A 59 -1.32 -4.24 -10.65
N PHE A 60 -2.61 -4.55 -10.76
CA PHE A 60 -3.44 -4.09 -11.87
C PHE A 60 -4.91 -4.11 -11.48
N PHE A 61 -5.70 -3.27 -12.17
CA PHE A 61 -7.14 -3.23 -11.98
C PHE A 61 -7.83 -4.26 -12.86
N VAL A 62 -8.89 -4.85 -12.34
CA VAL A 62 -9.82 -5.67 -13.09
C VAL A 62 -11.26 -5.29 -12.77
N THR A 63 -12.16 -5.51 -13.72
CA THR A 63 -13.59 -5.48 -13.43
C THR A 63 -13.95 -6.66 -12.55
N ALA A 64 -14.73 -6.39 -11.50
CA ALA A 64 -15.27 -7.40 -10.59
C ALA A 64 -16.79 -7.24 -10.51
N THR A 65 -17.54 -8.32 -10.41
CA THR A 65 -19.01 -8.25 -10.34
C THR A 65 -19.54 -9.31 -9.40
N ALA A 66 -20.45 -8.93 -8.52
CA ALA A 66 -21.16 -9.88 -7.66
C ALA A 66 -22.10 -10.76 -8.51
N ARG A 67 -22.08 -12.06 -8.25
CA ARG A 67 -22.99 -13.08 -8.78
C ARG A 67 -23.49 -13.95 -7.62
N VAL A 68 -24.46 -14.81 -7.90
CA VAL A 68 -25.05 -15.74 -6.91
C VAL A 68 -23.98 -16.62 -6.26
N GLU A 69 -22.99 -17.07 -7.03
CA GLU A 69 -21.91 -17.97 -6.57
C GLU A 69 -20.70 -17.23 -5.96
N GLY A 70 -20.71 -15.90 -5.95
CA GLY A 70 -19.60 -15.09 -5.45
C GLY A 70 -19.17 -13.98 -6.41
N ILE A 71 -17.93 -13.53 -6.30
CA ILE A 71 -17.41 -12.43 -7.10
C ILE A 71 -16.70 -12.99 -8.33
N PHE A 72 -17.16 -12.59 -9.50
CA PHE A 72 -16.53 -12.90 -10.78
C PHE A 72 -15.56 -11.79 -11.17
N TYR A 73 -14.35 -12.17 -11.59
CA TYR A 73 -13.31 -11.24 -12.03
C TYR A 73 -13.05 -11.39 -13.53
N MET A 74 -12.93 -10.26 -14.22
CA MET A 74 -12.39 -10.23 -15.57
C MET A 74 -10.85 -10.21 -15.54
N HIS A 75 -10.20 -10.46 -16.67
CA HIS A 75 -8.74 -10.30 -16.81
C HIS A 75 -8.30 -8.84 -16.98
N SER A 76 -9.23 -7.92 -17.23
CA SER A 76 -8.98 -6.50 -17.44
C SER A 76 -10.15 -5.66 -16.92
N THR A 77 -9.99 -4.34 -16.94
CA THR A 77 -11.11 -3.41 -16.80
C THR A 77 -11.96 -3.37 -18.08
N CYS A 78 -13.21 -2.97 -17.92
CA CYS A 78 -14.06 -2.52 -19.03
C CYS A 78 -14.24 -1.00 -18.93
N SER A 79 -14.71 -0.36 -20.00
CA SER A 79 -14.82 1.10 -20.07
C SER A 79 -15.69 1.72 -18.97
N ILE A 80 -16.72 0.99 -18.49
CA ILE A 80 -17.55 1.43 -17.37
C ILE A 80 -16.73 1.47 -16.07
N THR A 81 -15.96 0.41 -15.81
CA THR A 81 -15.08 0.30 -14.64
C THR A 81 -14.00 1.37 -14.66
N GLU A 82 -13.35 1.58 -15.80
CA GLU A 82 -12.35 2.63 -15.98
C GLU A 82 -12.93 4.01 -15.68
N LYS A 83 -14.12 4.31 -16.21
CA LYS A 83 -14.78 5.59 -15.94
C LYS A 83 -15.12 5.76 -14.46
N LYS A 84 -15.59 4.70 -13.79
CA LYS A 84 -15.87 4.71 -12.34
C LYS A 84 -14.59 4.97 -11.53
N LEU A 85 -13.48 4.32 -11.89
CA LEU A 85 -12.18 4.49 -11.24
C LEU A 85 -11.42 5.77 -11.66
N GLY A 86 -11.83 6.44 -12.73
CA GLY A 86 -11.08 7.57 -13.30
C GLY A 86 -9.83 7.16 -14.10
N LEU A 87 -9.82 5.95 -14.66
CA LEU A 87 -8.71 5.41 -15.45
C LEU A 87 -8.85 5.68 -16.96
N THR A 88 -9.98 6.24 -17.40
CA THR A 88 -10.25 6.46 -18.82
C THR A 88 -9.15 7.29 -19.48
N GLY A 89 -8.54 6.73 -20.52
CA GLY A 89 -7.49 7.41 -21.30
C GLY A 89 -6.10 7.37 -20.66
N LEU A 90 -5.92 6.72 -19.51
CA LEU A 90 -4.58 6.46 -18.96
C LEU A 90 -3.86 5.42 -19.82
N GLY A 91 -2.55 5.63 -20.01
CA GLY A 91 -1.69 4.59 -20.55
C GLY A 91 -1.38 3.52 -19.51
N LEU A 92 -1.16 2.27 -19.95
CA LEU A 92 -0.85 1.11 -19.12
C LEU A 92 0.19 1.39 -18.03
N ARG A 93 1.29 2.07 -18.35
CA ARG A 93 2.34 2.40 -17.38
C ARG A 93 1.81 3.24 -16.22
N VAL A 94 1.03 4.28 -16.52
CA VAL A 94 0.48 5.19 -15.52
C VAL A 94 -0.54 4.47 -14.65
N GLU A 95 -1.33 3.57 -15.23
CA GLU A 95 -2.26 2.73 -14.49
C GLU A 95 -1.54 1.78 -13.51
N HIS A 96 -0.46 1.12 -13.94
CA HIS A 96 0.35 0.26 -13.07
C HIS A 96 1.05 1.04 -11.95
N GLU A 97 1.57 2.23 -12.25
CA GLU A 97 2.15 3.14 -11.25
C GLU A 97 1.08 3.54 -10.23
N LEU A 98 -0.12 3.92 -10.67
CA LEU A 98 -1.24 4.23 -9.80
C LEU A 98 -1.62 3.05 -8.90
N ALA A 99 -1.78 1.85 -9.48
CA ALA A 99 -2.10 0.64 -8.72
C ALA A 99 -1.02 0.34 -7.67
N SER A 100 0.24 0.55 -8.01
CA SER A 100 1.36 0.34 -7.10
C SER A 100 1.37 1.35 -5.95
N ASN A 101 1.17 2.63 -6.26
CA ASN A 101 1.14 3.72 -5.28
C ASN A 101 0.01 3.52 -4.27
N ILE A 102 -1.18 3.12 -4.72
CA ILE A 102 -2.34 2.87 -3.83
C ILE A 102 -2.02 1.81 -2.79
N VAL A 103 -1.44 0.68 -3.22
CA VAL A 103 -1.14 -0.41 -2.29
C VAL A 103 0.00 -0.01 -1.35
N ASP A 104 1.01 0.70 -1.86
CA ASP A 104 2.16 1.15 -1.07
C ASP A 104 1.78 2.17 0.00
N GLU A 105 0.91 3.11 -0.34
CA GLU A 105 0.38 4.10 0.61
C GLU A 105 -0.37 3.40 1.74
N LEU A 106 -1.29 2.49 1.40
CA LEU A 106 -2.07 1.76 2.39
C LEU A 106 -1.21 0.80 3.24
N ASP A 107 -0.20 0.16 2.66
CA ASP A 107 0.75 -0.67 3.42
C ASP A 107 1.63 0.17 4.35
N THR A 108 2.03 1.35 3.91
CA THR A 108 2.77 2.33 4.73
C THR A 108 1.94 2.81 5.91
N LEU A 109 0.66 3.15 5.68
CA LEU A 109 -0.26 3.54 6.76
C LEU A 109 -0.42 2.42 7.80
N LYS A 110 -0.60 1.18 7.34
CA LYS A 110 -0.69 0.00 8.21
C LYS A 110 0.59 -0.21 9.01
N ALA A 111 1.76 -0.13 8.38
CA ALA A 111 3.04 -0.28 9.05
C ALA A 111 3.24 0.80 10.12
N ASN A 112 2.98 2.06 9.79
CA ASN A 112 3.06 3.18 10.73
C ASN A 112 2.11 3.00 11.93
N ALA A 113 0.88 2.52 11.70
CA ALA A 113 -0.07 2.24 12.78
C ALA A 113 0.44 1.12 13.72
N ILE A 114 1.11 0.09 13.18
CA ILE A 114 1.72 -0.98 13.98
C ILE A 114 2.89 -0.45 14.79
N LEU A 115 3.78 0.33 14.17
CA LEU A 115 4.93 0.94 14.85
C LEU A 115 4.47 1.83 16.01
N LEU A 116 3.50 2.72 15.76
CA LEU A 116 2.91 3.60 16.77
C LEU A 116 2.31 2.79 17.93
N LYS A 117 1.54 1.74 17.64
CA LYS A 117 0.94 0.87 18.65
C LYS A 117 1.97 0.17 19.54
N LEU A 118 3.16 -0.11 18.99
CA LEU A 118 4.26 -0.76 19.70
C LEU A 118 5.24 0.24 20.32
N GLY A 119 5.01 1.55 20.17
CA GLY A 119 5.89 2.59 20.70
C GLY A 119 7.25 2.68 20.00
N VAL A 120 7.33 2.22 18.75
CA VAL A 120 8.55 2.22 17.93
C VAL A 120 8.44 3.29 16.85
N THR A 121 9.53 3.98 16.55
CA THR A 121 9.60 5.03 15.52
C THR A 121 10.22 4.52 14.22
N PHE A 122 9.96 5.21 13.12
CA PHE A 122 10.63 4.93 11.86
C PHE A 122 12.15 5.24 11.94
N ASP A 123 12.57 6.22 12.73
CA ASP A 123 13.99 6.52 12.91
C ASP A 123 14.74 5.36 13.57
N GLN A 124 14.09 4.61 14.47
CA GLN A 124 14.67 3.38 15.02
C GLN A 124 14.83 2.29 13.96
N PHE A 125 13.94 2.22 12.96
CA PHE A 125 14.10 1.34 11.81
C PHE A 125 15.29 1.76 10.95
N VAL A 126 15.49 3.07 10.74
CA VAL A 126 16.64 3.61 10.00
C VAL A 126 17.95 3.35 10.75
N ALA A 127 17.98 3.53 12.07
CA ALA A 127 19.13 3.21 12.92
C ALA A 127 19.51 1.74 12.79
N MET A 128 18.52 0.83 12.88
CA MET A 128 18.70 -0.59 12.61
C MET A 128 19.27 -0.81 11.20
N ALA A 129 18.66 -0.22 10.16
CA ALA A 129 19.14 -0.31 8.78
C ALA A 129 20.59 0.21 8.59
N ASN A 130 21.07 1.05 9.49
CA ASN A 130 22.44 1.58 9.55
C ASN A 130 23.37 0.82 10.51
N ARG A 131 22.96 -0.37 10.95
CA ARG A 131 23.72 -1.31 11.80
C ARG A 131 23.93 -0.80 13.24
N GLU A 132 23.05 0.08 13.71
CA GLU A 132 23.04 0.49 15.12
C GLU A 132 22.41 -0.59 16.00
N THR A 133 22.85 -0.64 17.26
CA THR A 133 22.31 -1.60 18.24
C THR A 133 20.81 -1.41 18.41
N THR A 134 20.06 -2.48 18.14
CA THR A 134 18.60 -2.47 18.10
C THR A 134 18.06 -3.50 19.08
N THR A 135 17.05 -3.14 19.87
CA THR A 135 16.48 -4.08 20.85
C THR A 135 15.61 -5.14 20.17
N GLN A 136 15.42 -6.28 20.84
CA GLN A 136 14.57 -7.36 20.32
C GLN A 136 13.12 -6.90 20.13
N GLU A 137 12.63 -5.97 20.97
CA GLU A 137 11.29 -5.38 20.84
C GLU A 137 11.16 -4.59 19.53
N CYS A 138 12.20 -3.81 19.16
CA CYS A 138 12.22 -3.07 17.90
C CYS A 138 12.26 -4.02 16.70
N LEU A 139 13.11 -5.04 16.74
CA LEU A 139 13.18 -6.09 15.70
C LEU A 139 11.83 -6.79 15.49
N ASN A 140 11.19 -7.20 16.60
CA ASN A 140 9.85 -7.79 16.58
C ASN A 140 8.82 -6.82 15.96
N ALA A 141 8.90 -5.53 16.28
CA ALA A 141 8.01 -4.51 15.74
C ALA A 141 8.19 -4.30 14.23
N PHE A 142 9.44 -4.22 13.74
CA PHE A 142 9.74 -4.04 12.32
C PHE A 142 9.28 -5.24 11.48
N HIS A 143 9.54 -6.46 11.96
CA HIS A 143 9.07 -7.67 11.31
C HIS A 143 7.53 -7.75 11.30
N LYS A 144 6.88 -7.44 12.43
CA LYS A 144 5.41 -7.41 12.53
C LYS A 144 4.77 -6.33 11.67
N ALA A 145 5.43 -5.19 11.50
CA ALA A 145 5.03 -4.13 10.58
C ALA A 145 5.29 -4.49 9.11
N GLY A 146 5.96 -5.61 8.83
CA GLY A 146 6.29 -6.08 7.48
C GLY A 146 7.42 -5.30 6.83
N LEU A 147 8.30 -4.67 7.61
CA LEU A 147 9.43 -3.89 7.10
C LEU A 147 10.65 -4.75 6.81
N THR A 148 10.80 -5.87 7.52
CA THR A 148 11.89 -6.84 7.35
C THR A 148 11.36 -8.21 6.91
N THR A 149 12.14 -8.93 6.11
CA THR A 149 11.80 -10.29 5.68
C THR A 149 12.04 -11.32 6.78
N GLU A 150 12.98 -11.02 7.68
CA GLU A 150 13.33 -11.87 8.82
C GLU A 150 13.37 -11.05 10.11
N LEU A 151 13.35 -11.75 11.23
CA LEU A 151 13.27 -11.12 12.54
C LEU A 151 14.53 -10.32 12.87
N GLN A 152 15.73 -10.82 12.56
CA GLN A 152 16.96 -10.09 12.84
C GLN A 152 17.09 -8.78 12.06
N GLY A 153 16.39 -8.65 10.92
CA GLY A 153 16.35 -7.44 10.10
C GLY A 153 17.65 -7.14 9.33
N ILE A 154 18.80 -7.65 9.77
CA ILE A 154 20.10 -7.49 9.13
C ILE A 154 20.83 -8.84 9.15
N GLU A 155 21.56 -9.16 8.07
CA GLU A 155 22.50 -10.28 8.04
C GLU A 155 23.80 -9.97 8.80
N ASP A 156 24.59 -11.01 9.08
CA ASP A 156 25.87 -10.89 9.79
C ASP A 156 26.91 -10.02 9.04
N ASP A 157 26.82 -9.95 7.71
CA ASP A 157 27.66 -9.08 6.86
C ASP A 157 27.17 -7.61 6.84
N GLY A 158 26.07 -7.34 7.53
CA GLY A 158 25.44 -6.03 7.63
C GLY A 158 24.52 -5.69 6.46
N TYR A 159 24.07 -6.65 5.67
CA TYR A 159 23.04 -6.47 4.64
C TYR A 159 21.65 -6.31 5.26
N LEU A 160 20.90 -5.28 4.85
CA LEU A 160 19.53 -5.05 5.34
C LEU A 160 18.54 -6.01 4.69
N LEU A 161 17.92 -6.87 5.50
CA LEU A 161 16.84 -7.79 5.14
C LEU A 161 15.49 -7.09 5.06
N ALA A 162 15.40 -6.00 4.29
CA ALA A 162 14.17 -5.25 4.13
C ALA A 162 13.20 -5.96 3.17
N THR A 163 11.90 -5.86 3.45
CA THR A 163 10.87 -6.15 2.45
C THR A 163 10.83 -5.05 1.39
N ARG A 164 10.02 -5.25 0.34
CA ARG A 164 9.70 -4.18 -0.61
C ARG A 164 9.13 -2.95 0.10
N LEU A 165 8.22 -3.15 1.07
CA LEU A 165 7.63 -2.06 1.86
C LEU A 165 8.69 -1.30 2.66
N GLY A 166 9.59 -2.00 3.35
CA GLY A 166 10.67 -1.36 4.11
C GLY A 166 11.54 -0.46 3.23
N ARG A 167 11.88 -0.93 2.03
CA ARG A 167 12.62 -0.12 1.03
C ARG A 167 11.81 1.07 0.51
N THR A 168 10.53 0.86 0.18
CA THR A 168 9.63 1.93 -0.27
C THR A 168 9.52 3.03 0.79
N MET A 169 9.38 2.67 2.06
CA MET A 169 9.30 3.66 3.15
C MET A 169 10.62 4.43 3.34
N LEU A 170 11.79 3.77 3.24
CA LEU A 170 13.09 4.44 3.27
C LEU A 170 13.21 5.46 2.14
N GLN A 171 12.89 5.06 0.90
CA GLN A 171 12.94 5.93 -0.28
C GLN A 171 11.95 7.09 -0.16
N ALA A 172 10.72 6.85 0.29
CA ALA A 172 9.71 7.87 0.51
C ALA A 172 10.13 8.89 1.58
N ALA A 173 10.90 8.45 2.59
CA ALA A 173 11.49 9.31 3.61
C ALA A 173 12.78 10.03 3.15
N GLY A 174 13.18 9.86 1.90
CA GLY A 174 14.36 10.51 1.30
C GLY A 174 15.68 9.80 1.57
N TYR A 175 15.66 8.54 2.00
CA TYR A 175 16.89 7.75 2.21
C TYR A 175 17.31 7.02 0.93
N GLN A 176 18.62 7.02 0.68
CA GLN A 176 19.26 6.23 -0.36
C GLN A 176 20.36 5.38 0.25
N ASN A 177 20.57 4.18 -0.32
CA ASN A 177 21.67 3.33 0.10
C ASN A 177 22.97 3.85 -0.54
N ALA A 178 23.92 4.27 0.28
CA ALA A 178 25.27 4.65 -0.10
C ALA A 178 26.25 3.78 0.70
N SER A 179 26.94 2.87 0.00
CA SER A 179 27.96 1.99 0.58
C SER A 179 27.48 1.19 1.80
N GLY A 180 26.24 0.66 1.74
CA GLY A 180 25.68 -0.17 2.81
C GLY A 180 25.08 0.63 3.97
N LYS A 181 25.00 1.96 3.87
CA LYS A 181 24.28 2.83 4.82
C LYS A 181 23.14 3.57 4.12
N TRP A 182 22.03 3.74 4.83
CA TRP A 182 20.89 4.53 4.42
C TRP A 182 21.09 5.98 4.87
N VAL A 183 21.43 6.83 3.90
CA VAL A 183 21.70 8.25 4.12
C VAL A 183 20.57 9.08 3.53
N LYS A 184 20.15 10.13 4.26
CA LYS A 184 19.14 11.05 3.78
C LYS A 184 19.75 11.91 2.67
N THR A 185 19.18 11.86 1.47
CA THR A 185 19.61 12.72 0.39
C THR A 185 19.25 14.17 0.76
N PRO A 186 20.16 15.14 0.60
CA PRO A 186 19.79 16.55 0.74
C PRO A 186 18.64 16.83 -0.22
N ASP A 187 17.64 17.62 0.22
CA ASP A 187 16.58 18.07 -0.67
C ASP A 187 17.23 18.67 -1.92
N LYS A 188 16.88 18.13 -3.10
CA LYS A 188 17.22 18.82 -4.35
C LYS A 188 16.50 20.16 -4.28
N ILE A 189 17.23 21.22 -3.92
CA ILE A 189 16.79 22.58 -4.16
C ILE A 189 16.46 22.63 -5.65
N ALA A 190 15.17 22.73 -5.97
CA ALA A 190 14.72 22.87 -7.33
C ALA A 190 15.40 24.13 -7.90
N ALA A 191 16.23 23.93 -8.92
CA ALA A 191 16.77 25.00 -9.74
C ALA A 191 15.70 25.47 -10.74
#